data_AF-A0A3B0UQQ8-F1
#
_entry.id   AF-A0A3B0UQQ8-F1
#
_cell.length_a   1.000
_cell.length_b   1.000
_cell.length_c   1.000
_cell.angle_alpha   90.00
_cell.angle_beta   90.00
_cell.angle_gamma   90.00
#
_symmetry.space_group_name_H-M   'P 1'
#
loop_
_entity.id
_entity.type
_entity.pdbx_description
1 polymer ?
#
loop_
_entity_poly.entity_id
_entity_poly.type
_entity_poly.pdbx_seq_one_letter_code
_entity_poly.pdbx_strand_id
1 'polypeptide(L)'
;MRVERQFTKSGKSAYDGLNFRKTTSEIRNPDGSIVFQLKDIDVPAAWSQVAADIIAQKYFRKAGVAKALKKVEENDVPSWLWRSVPDEKALEKLPEEERYGSEIDARQVFDRLAGTWTYWGFKGKYFDTEEDARAFYDELRFMLATQRVAPNSPQWFNTGLFWAYGIDGPGQGHFYVDPFTQKLVQSKSSYEHPQPHACFIQSVDDDLVNENGIMDLWVREARLFKYGSGTGSNFSALRGEGETLSGGGRSSGLMSFLKIGDRAAGAIKSGGTTRRAAKMVVVDIDHPDIEQFISWKVKEEQKVAALVTGSKIVSKHLKSLMKACVNCTGTGDDCFDPDKNPALKREVRAAKAALVPHNYIYRVMQFARQGYTNLDFPVYDTDWDSEAYLTVAGQNSNNSIRVSDDFLRAVEQDSDWDLIGRKKGDVIKTINAKELWESVGYAAWACADPGIQYHTTINDWHTCPEAGPINASNPCSEYMFLDDTACNLASINLLPYRNSNSTFDTKSFEHTARLWTMVLEISVMMAQFPSKSIALGSFNYRTLGIG
;
A
#
# COMPACT_ATOMS: atom_id res chain seq x y z
N MET A 1 25.31 -18.72 -14.28
CA MET A 1 25.46 -19.35 -12.96
C MET A 1 25.01 -20.78 -13.03
N ARG A 2 25.72 -21.67 -12.34
CA ARG A 2 25.30 -23.07 -12.11
C ARG A 2 24.23 -23.11 -11.02
N VAL A 3 23.16 -23.85 -11.25
CA VAL A 3 22.05 -24.02 -10.31
C VAL A 3 21.95 -25.48 -9.91
N GLU A 4 22.37 -25.77 -8.69
CA GLU A 4 22.23 -27.12 -8.11
C GLU A 4 20.78 -27.38 -7.69
N ARG A 5 20.35 -28.64 -7.75
CA ARG A 5 19.04 -29.06 -7.24
C ARG A 5 19.19 -29.53 -5.80
N GLN A 6 18.43 -28.93 -4.88
CA GLN A 6 18.43 -29.29 -3.46
C GLN A 6 17.08 -29.89 -3.04
N PHE A 7 15.97 -29.35 -3.54
CA PHE A 7 14.62 -29.79 -3.17
C PHE A 7 13.93 -30.62 -4.25
N THR A 8 14.38 -30.50 -5.50
CA THR A 8 13.77 -31.15 -6.67
C THR A 8 14.70 -32.20 -7.29
N LYS A 9 14.17 -32.98 -8.23
CA LYS A 9 14.92 -33.99 -8.99
C LYS A 9 14.76 -33.74 -10.48
N SER A 10 15.86 -33.86 -11.24
CA SER A 10 15.81 -33.69 -12.70
C SER A 10 14.88 -34.73 -13.35
N GLY A 11 14.17 -34.32 -14.40
CA GLY A 11 13.18 -35.13 -15.11
C GLY A 11 11.87 -35.38 -14.35
N LYS A 12 11.71 -34.86 -13.13
CA LYS A 12 10.48 -34.97 -12.35
C LYS A 12 9.76 -33.63 -12.23
N SER A 13 8.46 -33.68 -11.97
CA SER A 13 7.69 -32.48 -11.63
C SER A 13 8.26 -31.83 -10.36
N ALA A 14 8.31 -30.49 -10.33
CA ALA A 14 8.63 -29.73 -9.12
C ALA A 14 7.67 -30.02 -7.96
N TYR A 15 6.47 -30.54 -8.27
CA TYR A 15 5.45 -30.92 -7.30
C TYR A 15 5.47 -32.43 -6.96
N ASP A 16 6.45 -33.20 -7.47
CA ASP A 16 6.59 -34.63 -7.13
C ASP A 16 6.72 -34.81 -5.62
N GLY A 17 5.87 -35.65 -5.03
CA GLY A 17 5.81 -35.85 -3.58
C GLY A 17 5.01 -34.81 -2.79
N LEU A 18 4.43 -33.78 -3.44
CA LEU A 18 3.50 -32.85 -2.83
C LEU A 18 2.05 -33.23 -3.12
N ASN A 19 1.23 -33.33 -2.07
CA ASN A 19 -0.21 -33.53 -2.21
C ASN A 19 -0.93 -32.19 -2.35
N PHE A 20 -1.96 -32.15 -3.19
CA PHE A 20 -2.86 -31.01 -3.34
C PHE A 20 -4.27 -31.42 -2.90
N ARG A 21 -5.02 -30.47 -2.35
CA ARG A 21 -6.41 -30.66 -1.94
C ARG A 21 -7.30 -29.59 -2.56
N LYS A 22 -8.54 -29.94 -2.82
CA LYS A 22 -9.59 -28.98 -3.17
C LYS A 22 -10.13 -28.29 -1.91
N THR A 23 -10.39 -27.00 -2.01
CA THR A 23 -11.09 -26.23 -0.98
C THR A 23 -11.96 -25.13 -1.60
N THR A 24 -12.71 -24.40 -0.77
CA THR A 24 -13.49 -23.23 -1.16
C THR A 24 -13.02 -22.05 -0.33
N SER A 25 -12.83 -20.89 -0.96
CA SER A 25 -12.63 -19.62 -0.27
C SER A 25 -13.93 -18.83 -0.30
N GLU A 26 -14.33 -18.27 0.83
CA GLU A 26 -15.57 -17.50 0.96
C GLU A 26 -15.42 -16.30 1.90
N ILE A 27 -16.03 -15.17 1.54
CA ILE A 27 -16.21 -14.00 2.40
C ILE A 27 -17.71 -13.80 2.59
N ARG A 28 -18.15 -13.67 3.84
CA ARG A 28 -19.54 -13.36 4.21
C ARG A 28 -19.62 -12.02 4.94
N ASN A 29 -20.72 -11.32 4.73
CA ASN A 29 -21.11 -10.19 5.56
C ASN A 29 -21.56 -10.67 6.96
N PRO A 30 -21.64 -9.76 7.97
CA PRO A 30 -22.17 -10.09 9.29
C PRO A 30 -23.61 -10.64 9.27
N ASP A 31 -24.40 -10.29 8.26
CA ASP A 31 -25.76 -10.80 8.04
C ASP A 31 -25.79 -12.20 7.39
N GLY A 32 -24.63 -12.79 7.10
CA GLY A 32 -24.48 -14.12 6.51
C GLY A 32 -24.49 -14.15 4.97
N SER A 33 -24.76 -13.03 4.30
CA SER A 33 -24.75 -12.93 2.83
C SER A 33 -23.34 -13.07 2.26
N ILE A 34 -23.21 -13.69 1.08
CA ILE A 34 -21.92 -13.99 0.46
C ILE A 34 -21.42 -12.76 -0.31
N VAL A 35 -20.23 -12.27 0.05
CA VAL A 35 -19.53 -11.17 -0.63
C VAL A 35 -18.65 -11.69 -1.77
N PHE A 36 -17.99 -12.83 -1.52
CA PHE A 36 -17.09 -13.46 -2.49
C PHE A 36 -17.09 -14.96 -2.23
N GLN A 37 -17.10 -15.76 -3.29
CA GLN A 37 -16.91 -17.21 -3.20
C GLN A 37 -16.16 -17.72 -4.41
N LEU A 38 -15.14 -18.55 -4.17
CA LEU A 38 -14.41 -19.28 -5.20
C LEU A 38 -14.29 -20.74 -4.76
N LYS A 39 -14.99 -21.63 -5.48
CA LYS A 39 -15.08 -23.06 -5.17
C LYS A 39 -14.02 -23.86 -5.90
N ASP A 40 -13.79 -25.08 -5.40
CA ASP A 40 -13.00 -26.13 -6.04
C ASP A 40 -11.55 -25.74 -6.38
N ILE A 41 -10.97 -24.83 -5.60
CA ILE A 41 -9.60 -24.37 -5.80
C ILE A 41 -8.59 -25.41 -5.33
N ASP A 42 -7.53 -25.60 -6.10
CA ASP A 42 -6.46 -26.55 -5.80
C ASP A 42 -5.29 -25.84 -5.08
N VAL A 43 -4.97 -26.30 -3.86
CA VAL A 43 -3.88 -25.76 -3.04
C VAL A 43 -3.05 -26.89 -2.43
N PRO A 44 -1.77 -26.68 -2.07
CA PRO A 44 -0.98 -27.69 -1.38
C PRO A 44 -1.69 -28.14 -0.10
N ALA A 45 -1.76 -29.45 0.14
CA ALA A 45 -2.55 -30.03 1.23
C ALA A 45 -2.08 -29.55 2.61
N ALA A 46 -0.79 -29.21 2.75
CA ALA A 46 -0.21 -28.69 3.97
C ALA A 46 -0.60 -27.24 4.29
N TRP A 47 -1.18 -26.49 3.34
CA TRP A 47 -1.60 -25.12 3.56
C TRP A 47 -2.82 -25.05 4.48
N SER A 48 -2.79 -24.11 5.42
CA SER A 48 -3.95 -23.77 6.24
C SER A 48 -5.09 -23.22 5.39
N GLN A 49 -6.33 -23.28 5.89
CA GLN A 49 -7.46 -22.66 5.19
C GLN A 49 -7.26 -21.15 5.01
N VAL A 50 -6.68 -20.47 6.00
CA VAL A 50 -6.36 -19.04 5.90
C VAL A 50 -5.40 -18.74 4.75
N ALA A 51 -4.38 -19.59 4.51
CA ALA A 51 -3.48 -19.42 3.37
C ALA A 51 -4.21 -19.62 2.02
N ALA A 52 -5.12 -20.61 1.96
CA ALA A 52 -5.96 -20.86 0.79
C ALA A 52 -6.91 -19.69 0.50
N ASP A 53 -7.51 -19.12 1.55
CA ASP A 53 -8.37 -17.95 1.45
C ASP A 53 -7.57 -16.72 0.96
N ILE A 54 -6.38 -16.48 1.51
CA ILE A 54 -5.53 -15.35 1.11
C ILE A 54 -5.11 -15.46 -0.37
N ILE A 55 -4.64 -16.62 -0.83
CA ILE A 55 -4.24 -16.77 -2.24
C ILE A 55 -5.43 -16.56 -3.18
N ALA A 56 -6.59 -17.14 -2.86
CA ALA A 56 -7.78 -17.01 -3.67
C ALA A 56 -8.34 -15.58 -3.72
N GLN A 57 -8.34 -14.88 -2.59
CA GLN A 57 -8.95 -13.56 -2.48
C GLN A 57 -8.05 -12.44 -3.02
N LYS A 58 -6.72 -12.60 -2.86
CA LYS A 58 -5.76 -11.53 -3.12
C LYS A 58 -4.82 -11.80 -4.29
N TYR A 59 -4.39 -13.04 -4.51
CA TYR A 59 -3.27 -13.34 -5.41
C TYR A 59 -3.66 -14.08 -6.68
N PHE A 60 -4.78 -14.79 -6.69
CA PHE A 60 -5.38 -15.28 -7.92
C PHE A 60 -5.83 -14.12 -8.79
N ARG A 61 -5.39 -14.14 -10.05
CA ARG A 61 -5.89 -13.26 -11.08
C ARG A 61 -7.37 -13.54 -11.27
N LYS A 62 -8.22 -12.54 -11.02
CA LYS A 62 -9.68 -12.71 -10.98
C LYS A 62 -10.36 -12.74 -12.35
N ALA A 63 -9.70 -12.22 -13.39
CA ALA A 63 -10.27 -12.10 -14.73
C ALA A 63 -9.20 -12.03 -15.81
N GLY A 64 -9.57 -12.44 -17.03
CA GLY A 64 -8.73 -12.36 -18.23
C GLY A 64 -7.82 -13.56 -18.44
N VAL A 65 -7.93 -14.61 -17.62
CA VAL A 65 -7.18 -15.86 -17.82
C VAL A 65 -7.92 -16.70 -18.85
N ALA A 66 -7.34 -16.90 -20.02
CA ALA A 66 -7.95 -17.69 -21.10
C ALA A 66 -8.00 -19.19 -20.75
N LYS A 67 -9.11 -19.86 -21.09
CA LYS A 67 -9.30 -21.31 -20.88
C LYS A 67 -8.44 -22.16 -21.82
N ALA A 68 -8.07 -21.62 -22.98
CA ALA A 68 -7.16 -22.23 -23.94
C ALA A 68 -6.03 -21.24 -24.31
N LEU A 69 -4.79 -21.71 -24.22
CA LEU A 69 -3.58 -20.94 -24.49
C LEU A 69 -2.74 -21.68 -25.53
N LYS A 70 -2.01 -20.92 -26.35
CA LYS A 70 -0.97 -21.44 -27.24
C LYS A 70 0.38 -20.80 -26.93
N LYS A 71 1.46 -21.53 -27.18
CA LYS A 71 2.82 -21.03 -27.05
C LYS A 71 3.19 -20.12 -28.22
N VAL A 72 3.98 -19.09 -27.95
CA VAL A 72 4.57 -18.23 -28.98
C VAL A 72 6.02 -18.64 -29.17
N GLU A 73 6.34 -19.04 -30.40
CA GLU A 73 7.69 -19.45 -30.77
C GLU A 73 8.67 -18.28 -30.66
N GLU A 74 9.73 -18.47 -29.89
CA GLU A 74 10.84 -17.53 -29.70
C GLU A 74 12.15 -18.31 -29.93
N ASN A 75 12.83 -18.06 -31.05
CA ASN A 75 14.00 -18.85 -31.47
C ASN A 75 15.21 -18.75 -30.53
N ASP A 76 15.27 -17.69 -29.73
CA ASP A 76 16.31 -17.41 -28.74
C ASP A 76 15.97 -17.95 -27.34
N VAL A 77 14.82 -18.60 -27.17
CA VAL A 77 14.34 -19.15 -25.90
C VAL A 77 13.97 -20.63 -26.08
N PRO A 78 14.35 -21.52 -25.16
CA PRO A 78 13.94 -22.93 -25.21
C PRO A 78 12.42 -23.08 -25.24
N SER A 79 11.91 -24.04 -26.02
CA SER A 79 10.47 -24.18 -26.28
C SER A 79 9.59 -24.40 -25.05
N TRP A 80 10.15 -25.00 -24.00
CA TRP A 80 9.45 -25.19 -22.73
C TRP A 80 9.25 -23.89 -21.94
N LEU A 81 10.04 -22.85 -22.23
CA LEU A 81 10.05 -21.55 -21.55
C LEU A 81 9.37 -20.44 -22.38
N TRP A 82 8.85 -20.78 -23.56
CA TRP A 82 8.05 -19.87 -24.37
C TRP A 82 6.85 -19.32 -23.62
N ARG A 83 6.59 -18.03 -23.83
CA ARG A 83 5.38 -17.36 -23.35
C ARG A 83 4.14 -17.95 -24.01
N SER A 84 2.99 -17.69 -23.40
CA SER A 84 1.70 -18.10 -23.95
C SER A 84 0.81 -16.89 -24.25
N VAL A 85 -0.13 -17.08 -25.18
CA VAL A 85 -1.19 -16.13 -25.52
C VAL A 85 -2.52 -16.89 -25.66
N PRO A 86 -3.68 -16.20 -25.61
CA PRO A 86 -4.96 -16.82 -25.90
C PRO A 86 -4.94 -17.54 -27.26
N ASP A 87 -5.42 -18.79 -27.28
CA ASP A 87 -5.62 -19.51 -28.54
C ASP A 87 -7.02 -19.21 -29.07
N GLU A 88 -7.16 -18.11 -29.80
CA GLU A 88 -8.45 -17.63 -30.32
C GLU A 88 -9.22 -18.73 -31.07
N LYS A 89 -8.55 -19.57 -31.86
CA LYS A 89 -9.20 -20.66 -32.61
C LYS A 89 -9.76 -21.76 -31.71
N ALA A 90 -9.11 -22.01 -30.57
CA ALA A 90 -9.61 -22.96 -29.59
C ALA A 90 -10.70 -22.34 -28.71
N LEU A 91 -10.56 -21.07 -28.35
CA LEU A 91 -11.54 -20.31 -27.56
C LEU A 91 -12.85 -20.11 -28.31
N GLU A 92 -12.82 -19.88 -29.62
CA GLU A 92 -14.01 -19.75 -30.48
C GLU A 92 -14.92 -20.98 -30.42
N LYS A 93 -14.38 -22.16 -30.08
CA LYS A 93 -15.14 -23.41 -29.92
C LYS A 93 -15.86 -23.52 -28.58
N LEU A 94 -15.59 -22.61 -27.65
CA LEU A 94 -16.21 -22.53 -26.33
C LEU A 94 -17.29 -21.44 -26.31
N PRO A 95 -18.33 -21.60 -25.48
CA PRO A 95 -19.26 -20.53 -25.16
C PRO A 95 -18.52 -19.27 -24.70
N GLU A 96 -18.99 -18.08 -25.10
CA GLU A 96 -18.29 -16.80 -24.88
C GLU A 96 -17.99 -16.55 -23.39
N GLU A 97 -18.94 -16.88 -22.54
CA GLU A 97 -18.88 -16.78 -21.08
C GLU A 97 -17.87 -17.73 -20.42
N GLU A 98 -17.43 -18.78 -21.12
CA GLU A 98 -16.46 -19.74 -20.62
C GLU A 98 -15.03 -19.53 -21.13
N ARG A 99 -14.83 -18.59 -22.07
CA ARG A 99 -13.52 -18.39 -22.73
C ARG A 99 -12.47 -17.84 -21.78
N TYR A 100 -12.91 -17.02 -20.82
CA TYR A 100 -12.04 -16.32 -19.89
C TYR A 100 -12.54 -16.49 -18.45
N GLY A 101 -11.62 -16.62 -17.50
CA GLY A 101 -11.94 -16.77 -16.09
C GLY A 101 -10.83 -16.26 -15.19
N SER A 102 -10.71 -16.92 -14.03
CA SER A 102 -9.72 -16.63 -12.99
C SER A 102 -8.69 -17.76 -12.85
N GLU A 103 -7.60 -17.48 -12.15
CA GLU A 103 -6.77 -18.55 -11.57
C GLU A 103 -7.59 -19.28 -10.48
N ILE A 104 -7.54 -20.61 -10.50
CA ILE A 104 -8.24 -21.49 -9.54
C ILE A 104 -7.32 -22.57 -8.94
N ASP A 105 -6.06 -22.59 -9.35
CA ASP A 105 -5.06 -23.55 -8.90
C ASP A 105 -3.79 -22.81 -8.49
N ALA A 106 -3.30 -23.04 -7.28
CA ALA A 106 -2.10 -22.41 -6.75
C ALA A 106 -0.87 -22.65 -7.65
N ARG A 107 -0.82 -23.77 -8.38
CA ARG A 107 0.24 -24.08 -9.34
C ARG A 107 0.28 -23.07 -10.49
N GLN A 108 -0.85 -22.53 -10.92
CA GLN A 108 -0.89 -21.47 -11.94
C GLN A 108 -0.09 -20.24 -11.51
N VAL A 109 -0.24 -19.85 -10.24
CA VAL A 109 0.49 -18.73 -9.64
C VAL A 109 1.98 -19.06 -9.53
N PHE A 110 2.32 -20.23 -8.99
CA PHE A 110 3.73 -20.63 -8.83
C PHE A 110 4.44 -20.72 -10.17
N ASP A 111 3.78 -21.31 -11.18
CA ASP A 111 4.30 -21.48 -12.53
C ASP A 111 4.49 -20.14 -13.24
N ARG A 112 3.53 -19.21 -13.17
CA ARG A 112 3.70 -17.89 -13.82
C ARG A 112 4.81 -17.07 -13.19
N LEU A 113 4.97 -17.13 -11.87
CA LEU A 113 6.02 -16.41 -11.16
C LEU A 113 7.39 -16.99 -11.50
N ALA A 114 7.61 -18.27 -11.19
CA ALA A 114 8.87 -18.95 -11.45
C ALA A 114 9.23 -18.94 -12.93
N GLY A 115 8.26 -19.13 -13.81
CA GLY A 115 8.47 -19.18 -15.26
C GLY A 115 8.89 -17.83 -15.82
N THR A 116 8.31 -16.73 -15.33
CA THR A 116 8.68 -15.38 -15.78
C THR A 116 10.06 -14.98 -15.31
N TRP A 117 10.41 -15.26 -14.05
CA TRP A 117 11.79 -15.03 -13.58
C TRP A 117 12.79 -15.89 -14.34
N THR A 118 12.45 -17.14 -14.64
CA THR A 118 13.31 -18.01 -15.45
C THR A 118 13.45 -17.50 -16.88
N TYR A 119 12.36 -17.05 -17.50
CA TYR A 119 12.33 -16.48 -18.86
C TYR A 119 13.27 -15.26 -18.96
N TRP A 120 13.09 -14.30 -18.07
CA TRP A 120 13.96 -13.11 -18.04
C TRP A 120 15.39 -13.46 -17.66
N GLY A 121 15.61 -14.34 -16.68
CA GLY A 121 16.94 -14.82 -16.32
C GLY A 121 17.66 -15.50 -17.48
N PHE A 122 16.94 -16.28 -18.30
CA PHE A 122 17.49 -16.93 -19.48
C PHE A 122 17.91 -15.89 -20.53
N LYS A 123 17.04 -14.94 -20.87
CA LYS A 123 17.38 -13.86 -21.82
C LYS A 123 18.53 -12.99 -21.31
N GLY A 124 18.58 -12.74 -20.00
CA GLY A 124 19.67 -12.04 -19.33
C GLY A 124 20.96 -12.86 -19.13
N LYS A 125 21.01 -14.10 -19.63
CA LYS A 125 22.17 -15.01 -19.52
C LYS A 125 22.62 -15.29 -18.08
N TYR A 126 21.68 -15.38 -17.14
CA TYR A 126 21.96 -15.71 -15.74
C TYR A 126 22.35 -17.17 -15.53
N PHE A 127 22.09 -18.05 -16.49
CA PHE A 127 22.29 -19.50 -16.40
C PHE A 127 23.45 -19.94 -17.29
N ASP A 128 24.28 -20.88 -16.81
CA ASP A 128 25.38 -21.42 -17.63
C ASP A 128 24.84 -22.39 -18.70
N THR A 129 23.77 -23.12 -18.37
CA THR A 129 23.13 -24.10 -19.25
C THR A 129 21.61 -24.03 -19.18
N GLU A 130 20.93 -24.67 -20.14
CA GLU A 130 19.47 -24.85 -20.08
C GLU A 130 19.02 -25.67 -18.86
N GLU A 131 19.82 -26.67 -18.43
CA GLU A 131 19.49 -27.46 -17.23
C GLU A 131 19.55 -26.63 -15.96
N ASP A 132 20.45 -25.63 -15.87
CA ASP A 132 20.47 -24.68 -14.75
C ASP A 132 19.18 -23.85 -14.71
N ALA A 133 18.67 -23.41 -15.88
CA ALA A 133 17.41 -22.70 -15.97
C ALA A 133 16.22 -23.59 -15.56
N ARG A 134 16.23 -24.87 -15.94
CA ARG A 134 15.21 -25.84 -15.49
C ARG A 134 15.29 -26.10 -14.00
N ALA A 135 16.48 -26.27 -13.44
CA ALA A 135 16.69 -26.44 -12.01
C ALA A 135 16.17 -25.22 -11.24
N PHE A 136 16.49 -24.00 -11.71
CA PHE A 136 15.97 -22.77 -11.13
C PHE A 136 14.44 -22.73 -11.14
N TYR A 137 13.82 -23.00 -12.29
CA TYR A 137 12.37 -23.04 -12.42
C TYR A 137 11.71 -24.05 -11.47
N ASP A 138 12.27 -25.24 -11.36
CA ASP A 138 11.73 -26.31 -10.52
C ASP A 138 11.88 -26.00 -9.02
N GLU A 139 13.07 -25.57 -8.61
CA GLU A 139 13.37 -25.25 -7.21
C GLU A 139 12.46 -24.12 -6.70
N LEU A 140 12.23 -23.07 -7.49
CA LEU A 140 11.35 -21.97 -7.09
C LEU A 140 9.90 -22.41 -6.92
N ARG A 141 9.37 -23.23 -7.84
CA ARG A 141 8.00 -23.77 -7.73
C ARG A 141 7.82 -24.61 -6.48
N PHE A 142 8.80 -25.46 -6.16
CA PHE A 142 8.79 -26.22 -4.92
C PHE A 142 8.84 -25.31 -3.69
N MET A 143 9.73 -24.31 -3.68
CA MET A 143 9.87 -23.39 -2.55
C MET A 143 8.59 -22.57 -2.30
N LEU A 144 7.92 -22.11 -3.35
CA LEU A 144 6.63 -21.42 -3.25
C LEU A 144 5.53 -22.36 -2.73
N ALA A 145 5.40 -23.56 -3.29
CA ALA A 145 4.40 -24.54 -2.87
C ALA A 145 4.58 -24.99 -1.40
N THR A 146 5.82 -25.05 -0.92
CA THR A 146 6.15 -25.44 0.46
C THR A 146 6.33 -24.27 1.43
N GLN A 147 5.97 -23.04 1.01
CA GLN A 147 6.04 -21.82 1.82
C GLN A 147 7.41 -21.59 2.48
N ARG A 148 8.51 -21.92 1.78
CA ARG A 148 9.89 -21.63 2.21
C ARG A 148 10.23 -20.16 2.11
N VAL A 149 9.50 -19.45 1.27
CA VAL A 149 9.83 -18.08 0.86
C VAL A 149 8.62 -17.48 0.17
N ALA A 150 8.44 -16.18 0.34
CA ALA A 150 7.41 -15.42 -0.33
C ALA A 150 8.00 -14.10 -0.85
N PRO A 151 7.80 -13.75 -2.13
CA PRO A 151 8.10 -12.41 -2.61
C PRO A 151 7.10 -11.41 -2.05
N ASN A 152 7.42 -10.12 -2.17
CA ASN A 152 6.48 -9.05 -1.87
C ASN A 152 5.19 -9.12 -2.72
N SER A 153 4.08 -8.58 -2.22
CA SER A 153 2.77 -8.69 -2.89
C SER A 153 2.72 -8.22 -4.36
N PRO A 154 3.38 -7.13 -4.80
CA PRO A 154 3.40 -6.75 -6.22
C PRO A 154 3.94 -7.79 -7.19
N GLN A 155 4.88 -8.65 -6.76
CA GLN A 155 5.33 -9.80 -7.55
C GLN A 155 4.17 -10.76 -7.77
N TRP A 156 3.47 -11.13 -6.70
CA TRP A 156 2.29 -11.99 -6.79
C TRP A 156 1.21 -11.40 -7.70
N PHE A 157 1.01 -10.09 -7.69
CA PHE A 157 -0.04 -9.45 -8.50
C PHE A 157 0.31 -9.35 -9.98
N ASN A 158 1.54 -8.95 -10.29
CA ASN A 158 1.87 -8.42 -11.62
C ASN A 158 2.80 -9.36 -12.42
N THR A 159 3.63 -10.14 -11.74
CA THR A 159 4.66 -10.93 -12.41
C THR A 159 4.06 -12.11 -13.18
N GLY A 160 4.38 -12.17 -14.46
CA GLY A 160 4.03 -13.27 -15.33
C GLY A 160 2.63 -13.29 -15.90
N LEU A 161 1.82 -12.24 -15.69
CA LEU A 161 0.53 -12.12 -16.36
C LEU A 161 0.68 -12.10 -17.88
N PHE A 162 1.64 -11.32 -18.39
CA PHE A 162 1.95 -11.27 -19.83
C PHE A 162 2.61 -12.57 -20.31
N TRP A 163 3.62 -13.07 -19.60
CA TRP A 163 4.35 -14.28 -20.00
C TRP A 163 3.48 -15.55 -20.00
N ALA A 164 2.69 -15.76 -18.94
CA ALA A 164 1.90 -16.99 -18.81
C ALA A 164 0.62 -16.96 -19.64
N TYR A 165 -0.04 -15.80 -19.76
CA TYR A 165 -1.40 -15.69 -20.29
C TYR A 165 -1.55 -14.73 -21.49
N GLY A 166 -0.53 -13.93 -21.82
CA GLY A 166 -0.65 -12.86 -22.81
C GLY A 166 -1.52 -11.70 -22.34
N ILE A 167 -1.79 -11.57 -21.04
CA ILE A 167 -2.58 -10.46 -20.48
C ILE A 167 -1.74 -9.19 -20.61
N ASP A 168 -2.32 -8.18 -21.26
CA ASP A 168 -1.67 -6.88 -21.47
C ASP A 168 -2.67 -5.71 -21.33
N GLY A 169 -2.14 -4.48 -21.40
CA GLY A 169 -2.89 -3.22 -21.47
C GLY A 169 -2.00 -2.08 -21.96
N PRO A 170 -2.57 -0.92 -22.33
CA PRO A 170 -1.78 0.20 -22.84
C PRO A 170 -0.82 0.75 -21.78
N GLY A 171 0.33 1.28 -22.21
CA GLY A 171 1.29 1.95 -21.32
C GLY A 171 0.65 3.07 -20.48
N GLN A 172 1.09 3.20 -19.22
CA GLN A 172 0.48 4.10 -18.22
C GLN A 172 1.40 5.26 -17.80
N GLY A 173 2.40 5.57 -18.63
CA GLY A 173 3.43 6.58 -18.32
C GLY A 173 4.59 6.04 -17.49
N HIS A 174 4.82 4.73 -17.53
CA HIS A 174 5.98 4.07 -16.94
C HIS A 174 7.17 4.04 -17.90
N PHE A 175 8.34 3.78 -17.33
CA PHE A 175 9.63 3.69 -18.01
C PHE A 175 10.40 2.47 -17.53
N TYR A 176 11.29 1.95 -18.36
CA TYR A 176 12.28 0.95 -17.97
C TYR A 176 13.61 1.25 -18.65
N VAL A 177 14.69 0.70 -18.12
CA VAL A 177 15.97 0.66 -18.85
C VAL A 177 16.03 -0.70 -19.55
N ASP A 178 16.10 -0.69 -20.87
CA ASP A 178 16.27 -1.92 -21.63
C ASP A 178 17.62 -2.55 -21.25
N PRO A 179 17.63 -3.78 -20.71
CA PRO A 179 18.84 -4.33 -20.09
C PRO A 179 19.91 -4.75 -21.10
N PHE A 180 19.57 -4.82 -22.39
CA PHE A 180 20.49 -5.25 -23.44
C PHE A 180 21.15 -4.05 -24.13
N THR A 181 20.40 -2.97 -24.31
CA THR A 181 20.85 -1.72 -24.93
C THR A 181 21.26 -0.66 -23.90
N GLN A 182 20.88 -0.85 -22.64
CA GLN A 182 21.04 0.09 -21.52
C GLN A 182 20.40 1.46 -21.77
N LYS A 183 19.40 1.52 -22.65
CA LYS A 183 18.68 2.76 -22.98
C LYS A 183 17.40 2.86 -22.15
N LEU A 184 17.12 4.06 -21.68
CA LEU A 184 15.84 4.39 -21.08
C LEU A 184 14.74 4.39 -22.15
N VAL A 185 13.67 3.65 -21.90
CA VAL A 185 12.54 3.46 -22.82
C VAL A 185 11.24 3.74 -22.09
N GLN A 186 10.31 4.41 -22.77
CA GLN A 186 8.95 4.56 -22.29
C GLN A 186 8.16 3.27 -22.57
N SER A 187 7.49 2.74 -21.55
CA SER A 187 6.69 1.53 -21.66
C SER A 187 5.48 1.72 -22.57
N LYS A 188 5.33 0.81 -23.53
CA LYS A 188 4.14 0.72 -24.40
C LYS A 188 3.08 -0.25 -23.86
N SER A 189 3.48 -1.12 -22.94
CA SER A 189 2.68 -2.18 -22.33
C SER A 189 2.57 -1.99 -20.81
N SER A 190 1.46 -2.44 -20.23
CA SER A 190 1.22 -2.46 -18.79
C SER A 190 1.83 -3.68 -18.08
N TYR A 191 2.10 -4.77 -18.79
CA TYR A 191 2.42 -6.06 -18.14
C TYR A 191 3.60 -6.83 -18.77
N GLU A 192 4.07 -6.46 -19.97
CA GLU A 192 5.27 -7.05 -20.59
C GLU A 192 6.49 -6.88 -19.68
N HIS A 193 6.69 -5.65 -19.20
CA HIS A 193 7.52 -5.33 -18.05
C HIS A 193 6.60 -5.16 -16.83
N PRO A 194 6.61 -6.06 -15.83
CA PRO A 194 5.76 -5.90 -14.64
C PRO A 194 6.25 -4.74 -13.74
N GLN A 195 5.42 -4.34 -12.78
CA GLN A 195 5.85 -3.56 -11.60
C GLN A 195 5.99 -4.49 -10.38
N PRO A 196 7.14 -5.18 -10.21
CA PRO A 196 7.33 -6.16 -9.15
C PRO A 196 7.81 -5.57 -7.82
N HIS A 197 8.26 -4.30 -7.80
CA HIS A 197 8.83 -3.68 -6.61
C HIS A 197 7.73 -3.24 -5.63
N ALA A 198 7.95 -3.38 -4.32
CA ALA A 198 6.97 -2.97 -3.32
C ALA A 198 7.27 -1.61 -2.70
N CYS A 199 8.53 -1.20 -2.71
CA CYS A 199 9.03 -0.08 -1.94
C CYS A 199 9.69 0.92 -2.87
N PHE A 200 9.28 2.18 -2.76
CA PHE A 200 9.80 3.28 -3.56
C PHE A 200 10.15 4.45 -2.65
N ILE A 201 11.25 5.12 -2.95
CA ILE A 201 11.60 6.42 -2.39
C ILE A 201 11.54 7.41 -3.54
N GLN A 202 10.84 8.52 -3.36
CA GLN A 202 10.65 9.54 -4.40
C GLN A 202 11.07 10.91 -3.88
N SER A 203 11.86 11.61 -4.68
CA SER A 203 12.14 13.03 -4.45
C SER A 203 10.94 13.89 -4.83
N VAL A 204 10.90 15.10 -4.27
CA VAL A 204 9.94 16.14 -4.62
C VAL A 204 10.59 17.51 -4.52
N ASP A 205 10.45 18.28 -5.59
CA ASP A 205 10.95 19.65 -5.64
C ASP A 205 9.89 20.64 -5.14
N ASP A 206 10.34 21.79 -4.63
CA ASP A 206 9.52 22.96 -4.25
C ASP A 206 8.97 23.71 -5.48
N ASP A 207 8.28 22.96 -6.34
CA ASP A 207 7.59 23.36 -7.57
C ASP A 207 6.18 22.77 -7.59
N LEU A 208 5.20 23.50 -8.12
CA LEU A 208 3.81 23.07 -8.08
C LEU A 208 3.45 22.03 -9.15
N VAL A 209 3.84 22.22 -10.42
CA VAL A 209 3.24 21.50 -11.57
C VAL A 209 4.24 20.93 -12.58
N ASN A 210 5.52 21.27 -12.49
CA ASN A 210 6.54 20.76 -13.42
C ASN A 210 6.94 19.31 -13.10
N GLU A 211 7.73 18.70 -13.98
CA GLU A 211 8.31 17.36 -13.75
C GLU A 211 9.05 17.37 -12.40
N ASN A 212 8.83 16.34 -11.58
CA ASN A 212 9.33 16.23 -10.20
C ASN A 212 8.74 17.20 -9.16
N GLY A 213 7.80 18.08 -9.53
CA GLY A 213 7.06 18.93 -8.60
C GLY A 213 5.99 18.19 -7.78
N ILE A 214 5.28 18.95 -6.93
CA ILE A 214 4.27 18.44 -5.98
C ILE A 214 3.13 17.70 -6.69
N MET A 215 2.54 18.29 -7.74
CA MET A 215 1.42 17.65 -8.45
C MET A 215 1.87 16.45 -9.28
N ASP A 216 3.08 16.48 -9.83
CA ASP A 216 3.66 15.34 -10.55
C ASP A 216 3.94 14.17 -9.60
N LEU A 217 4.40 14.43 -8.36
CA LEU A 217 4.54 13.39 -7.33
C LEU A 217 3.23 12.63 -7.16
N TRP A 218 2.08 13.30 -7.01
CA TRP A 218 0.79 12.62 -6.86
C TRP A 218 0.43 11.73 -8.05
N VAL A 219 0.79 12.15 -9.27
CA VAL A 219 0.60 11.32 -10.49
C VAL A 219 1.50 10.09 -10.45
N ARG A 220 2.78 10.24 -10.07
CA ARG A 220 3.72 9.12 -9.93
C ARG A 220 3.29 8.15 -8.83
N GLU A 221 2.83 8.65 -7.69
CA GLU A 221 2.28 7.82 -6.61
C GLU A 221 1.02 7.06 -7.04
N ALA A 222 0.11 7.70 -7.79
CA ALA A 222 -1.06 7.04 -8.32
C ALA A 222 -0.71 5.85 -9.23
N ARG A 223 0.32 6.01 -10.07
CA ARG A 223 0.88 4.92 -10.90
C ARG A 223 1.38 3.78 -10.02
N LEU A 224 2.05 4.06 -8.91
CA LEU A 224 2.55 3.04 -7.98
C LEU A 224 1.42 2.29 -7.26
N PHE A 225 0.45 3.02 -6.70
CA PHE A 225 -0.68 2.46 -5.96
C PHE A 225 -1.56 1.56 -6.83
N LYS A 226 -1.75 1.93 -8.11
CA LYS A 226 -2.51 1.11 -9.08
C LYS A 226 -2.00 -0.34 -9.13
N TYR A 227 -0.70 -0.54 -9.14
CA TYR A 227 -0.04 -1.86 -9.20
C TYR A 227 0.33 -2.41 -7.81
N GLY A 228 -0.13 -1.76 -6.74
CA GLY A 228 -0.05 -2.26 -5.37
C GLY A 228 1.28 -1.98 -4.67
N SER A 229 2.08 -1.03 -5.12
CA SER A 229 3.33 -0.64 -4.47
C SER A 229 3.12 0.52 -3.49
N GLY A 230 4.02 0.66 -2.53
CA GLY A 230 4.05 1.77 -1.59
C GLY A 230 5.23 2.71 -1.85
N THR A 231 5.14 3.94 -1.34
CA THR A 231 6.09 5.01 -1.64
C THR A 231 6.34 5.88 -0.41
N GLY A 232 7.54 6.44 -0.30
CA GLY A 232 7.81 7.50 0.67
C GLY A 232 8.62 8.64 0.08
N SER A 233 8.45 9.80 0.67
CA SER A 233 9.10 11.04 0.25
C SER A 233 9.41 11.89 1.47
N ASN A 234 10.55 12.57 1.44
CA ASN A 234 10.86 13.64 2.38
C ASN A 234 10.35 14.96 1.81
N PHE A 235 9.45 15.63 2.55
CA PHE A 235 8.80 16.87 2.14
C PHE A 235 9.52 18.12 2.65
N SER A 236 10.66 17.96 3.32
CA SER A 236 11.38 19.06 3.98
C SER A 236 11.97 20.07 3.03
N ALA A 237 12.09 19.76 1.74
CA ALA A 237 12.49 20.74 0.73
C ALA A 237 11.38 21.76 0.41
N LEU A 238 10.11 21.43 0.69
CA LEU A 238 8.99 22.32 0.43
C LEU A 238 9.05 23.52 1.38
N ARG A 239 8.73 24.71 0.88
CA ARG A 239 8.73 25.91 1.71
C ARG A 239 7.60 25.90 2.75
N GLY A 240 7.90 26.38 3.94
CA GLY A 240 6.97 26.48 5.06
C GLY A 240 5.88 27.53 4.85
N GLU A 241 4.90 27.54 5.77
CA GLU A 241 3.79 28.49 5.76
C GLU A 241 4.30 29.93 5.84
N GLY A 242 3.78 30.80 4.97
CA GLY A 242 4.14 32.22 5.00
C GLY A 242 5.45 32.60 4.30
N GLU A 243 6.25 31.64 3.80
CA GLU A 243 7.42 31.94 2.97
C GLU A 243 7.02 32.54 1.60
N THR A 244 7.92 33.28 0.96
CA THR A 244 7.61 34.05 -0.27
C THR A 244 7.43 33.16 -1.52
N LEU A 245 6.54 33.58 -2.42
CA LEU A 245 6.36 32.98 -3.75
C LEU A 245 6.99 33.84 -4.85
N SER A 246 7.43 33.21 -5.95
CA SER A 246 8.08 33.89 -7.09
C SER A 246 7.14 34.86 -7.83
N GLY A 247 5.85 34.52 -7.93
CA GLY A 247 4.80 35.37 -8.52
C GLY A 247 4.23 36.44 -7.58
N GLY A 248 4.81 36.61 -6.38
CA GLY A 248 4.22 37.40 -5.29
C GLY A 248 3.24 36.60 -4.44
N GLY A 249 3.01 37.06 -3.20
CA GLY A 249 2.20 36.34 -2.21
C GLY A 249 3.01 35.43 -1.28
N ARG A 250 2.30 34.59 -0.52
CA ARG A 250 2.85 33.75 0.55
C ARG A 250 2.43 32.30 0.36
N SER A 251 3.33 31.38 0.72
CA SER A 251 3.09 29.93 0.70
C SER A 251 1.99 29.52 1.66
N SER A 252 1.19 28.52 1.26
CA SER A 252 0.21 27.83 2.10
C SER A 252 0.85 26.81 3.07
N GLY A 253 2.17 26.65 3.03
CA GLY A 253 2.93 25.69 3.82
C GLY A 253 2.77 24.24 3.37
N LEU A 254 3.63 23.37 3.91
CA LEU A 254 3.73 21.97 3.52
C LEU A 254 2.45 21.20 3.90
N MET A 255 1.84 21.57 5.04
CA MET A 255 0.66 20.89 5.59
C MET A 255 -0.55 20.93 4.65
N SER A 256 -0.69 21.99 3.86
CA SER A 256 -1.76 22.12 2.88
C SER A 256 -1.65 21.07 1.78
N PHE A 257 -0.43 20.80 1.31
CA PHE A 257 -0.17 19.79 0.27
C PHE A 257 -0.25 18.37 0.80
N LEU A 258 0.20 18.12 2.04
CA LEU A 258 0.04 16.80 2.66
C LEU A 258 -1.42 16.37 2.78
N LYS A 259 -2.33 17.30 3.08
CA LYS A 259 -3.77 17.02 3.11
C LYS A 259 -4.30 16.62 1.73
N ILE A 260 -3.79 17.21 0.65
CA ILE A 260 -4.15 16.80 -0.73
C ILE A 260 -3.63 15.40 -0.99
N GLY A 261 -2.37 15.13 -0.67
CA GLY A 261 -1.73 13.83 -0.84
C GLY A 261 -2.43 12.70 -0.08
N ASP A 262 -2.80 12.95 1.17
CA ASP A 262 -3.57 12.03 2.01
C ASP A 262 -4.90 11.65 1.34
N ARG A 263 -5.64 12.63 0.82
CA ARG A 263 -6.90 12.37 0.10
C ARG A 263 -6.69 11.63 -1.21
N ALA A 264 -5.65 11.96 -1.95
CA ALA A 264 -5.30 11.26 -3.18
C ALA A 264 -4.98 9.79 -2.90
N ALA A 265 -4.18 9.49 -1.86
CA ALA A 265 -3.87 8.13 -1.45
C ALA A 265 -5.13 7.35 -1.02
N GLY A 266 -6.01 7.96 -0.22
CA GLY A 266 -7.25 7.32 0.23
C GLY A 266 -8.25 7.01 -0.90
N ALA A 267 -8.20 7.76 -2.01
CA ALA A 267 -9.07 7.54 -3.17
C ALA A 267 -8.62 6.38 -4.07
N ILE A 268 -7.33 6.00 -4.03
CA ILE A 268 -6.76 5.03 -4.96
C ILE A 268 -6.68 3.64 -4.32
N LYS A 269 -7.33 2.67 -4.96
CA LYS A 269 -7.25 1.23 -4.62
C LYS A 269 -6.56 0.49 -5.76
N SER A 270 -5.71 -0.47 -5.44
CA SER A 270 -5.04 -1.30 -6.46
C SER A 270 -6.08 -2.08 -7.28
N GLY A 271 -6.03 -1.93 -8.61
CA GLY A 271 -7.03 -2.50 -9.52
C GLY A 271 -7.04 -4.03 -9.49
N GLY A 272 -8.00 -4.63 -8.79
CA GLY A 272 -8.21 -6.09 -8.69
C GLY A 272 -7.94 -6.69 -7.31
N THR A 273 -7.33 -5.94 -6.39
CA THR A 273 -7.02 -6.38 -5.02
C THR A 273 -7.64 -5.42 -3.99
N THR A 274 -7.82 -5.87 -2.75
CA THR A 274 -8.31 -5.03 -1.65
C THR A 274 -7.21 -4.16 -1.01
N ARG A 275 -6.05 -4.01 -1.66
CA ARG A 275 -4.90 -3.29 -1.10
C ARG A 275 -5.10 -1.77 -1.20
N ARG A 276 -5.07 -1.08 -0.06
CA ARG A 276 -5.04 0.39 0.05
C ARG A 276 -3.66 0.93 -0.32
N ALA A 277 -3.61 2.19 -0.77
CA ALA A 277 -2.36 2.93 -0.93
C ALA A 277 -1.56 2.92 0.39
N ALA A 278 -0.24 2.87 0.27
CA ALA A 278 0.68 2.92 1.41
C ALA A 278 1.71 4.02 1.15
N LYS A 279 1.70 5.05 1.99
CA LYS A 279 2.51 6.26 1.82
C LYS A 279 3.32 6.54 3.09
N MET A 280 4.58 6.92 2.95
CA MET A 280 5.39 7.55 4.01
C MET A 280 5.56 9.04 3.72
N VAL A 281 5.36 9.86 4.73
CA VAL A 281 5.67 11.29 4.74
C VAL A 281 6.77 11.53 5.77
N VAL A 282 7.93 11.98 5.30
CA VAL A 282 9.06 12.34 6.16
C VAL A 282 9.20 13.85 6.22
N VAL A 283 9.41 14.41 7.42
CA VAL A 283 9.73 15.83 7.63
C VAL A 283 10.89 15.94 8.62
N ASP A 284 11.89 16.76 8.31
CA ASP A 284 13.07 16.99 9.12
C ASP A 284 12.70 17.88 10.31
N ILE A 285 13.34 17.62 11.46
CA ILE A 285 12.99 18.23 12.74
C ILE A 285 13.21 19.76 12.80
N ASP A 286 13.97 20.32 11.87
CA ASP A 286 14.25 21.76 11.72
C ASP A 286 13.27 22.46 10.76
N HIS A 287 12.28 21.76 10.21
CA HIS A 287 11.36 22.36 9.25
C HIS A 287 10.42 23.40 9.91
N PRO A 288 10.12 24.56 9.29
CA PRO A 288 9.26 25.60 9.89
C PRO A 288 7.87 25.13 10.34
N ASP A 289 7.25 24.20 9.60
CA ASP A 289 5.92 23.66 9.95
C ASP A 289 5.97 22.40 10.86
N ILE A 290 7.13 22.05 11.46
CA ILE A 290 7.31 20.77 12.18
C ILE A 290 6.34 20.58 13.36
N GLU A 291 6.06 21.63 14.13
CA GLU A 291 5.11 21.57 15.26
C GLU A 291 3.69 21.22 14.79
N GLN A 292 3.28 21.75 13.62
CA GLN A 292 1.98 21.42 13.03
C GLN A 292 1.96 19.98 12.55
N PHE A 293 3.05 19.50 11.95
CA PHE A 293 3.18 18.12 11.47
C PHE A 293 3.11 17.10 12.61
N ILE A 294 3.87 17.31 13.69
CA ILE A 294 3.88 16.43 14.88
C ILE A 294 2.48 16.32 15.49
N SER A 295 1.80 17.45 15.66
CA SER A 295 0.48 17.48 16.30
C SER A 295 -0.68 17.15 15.35
N TRP A 296 -0.42 16.87 14.07
CA TRP A 296 -1.45 16.76 13.05
C TRP A 296 -2.43 15.63 13.33
N LYS A 297 -1.95 14.38 13.42
CA LYS A 297 -2.82 13.20 13.59
C LYS A 297 -3.54 13.22 14.93
N VAL A 298 -2.89 13.66 16.01
CA VAL A 298 -3.52 13.85 17.33
C VAL A 298 -4.76 14.76 17.22
N LYS A 299 -4.64 15.89 16.53
CA LYS A 299 -5.76 16.82 16.34
C LYS A 299 -6.87 16.21 15.48
N GLU A 300 -6.54 15.38 14.50
CA GLU A 300 -7.52 14.70 13.65
C GLU A 300 -8.28 13.61 14.44
N GLU A 301 -7.61 12.85 15.32
CA GLU A 301 -8.27 11.88 16.21
C GLU A 301 -9.22 12.55 17.21
N GLN A 302 -8.82 13.71 17.76
CA GLN A 302 -9.71 14.51 18.61
C GLN A 302 -10.99 14.94 17.87
N LYS A 303 -10.91 15.22 16.56
CA LYS A 303 -12.11 15.48 15.75
C LYS A 303 -12.98 14.25 15.60
N VAL A 304 -12.39 13.07 15.37
CA VAL A 304 -13.15 11.80 15.31
C VAL A 304 -13.90 11.57 16.62
N ALA A 305 -13.23 11.73 17.77
CA ALA A 305 -13.86 11.59 19.08
C ALA A 305 -15.05 12.56 19.26
N ALA A 306 -14.91 13.81 18.80
CA ALA A 306 -15.98 14.79 18.82
C ALA A 306 -17.15 14.42 17.89
N LEU A 307 -16.88 13.95 16.67
CA LEU A 307 -17.89 13.51 15.69
C LEU A 307 -18.68 12.30 16.20
N VAL A 308 -17.99 11.29 16.72
CA VAL A 308 -18.60 10.08 17.29
C VAL A 308 -19.47 10.43 18.49
N THR A 309 -18.94 11.20 19.43
CA THR A 309 -19.68 11.64 20.62
C THR A 309 -20.90 12.47 20.23
N GLY A 310 -20.72 13.45 19.35
CA GLY A 310 -21.78 14.32 18.86
C GLY A 310 -22.89 13.54 18.16
N SER A 311 -22.53 12.60 17.27
CA SER A 311 -23.51 11.80 16.53
C SER A 311 -24.40 10.95 17.45
N LYS A 312 -23.82 10.33 18.49
CA LYS A 312 -24.55 9.56 19.51
C LYS A 312 -25.51 10.44 20.33
N ILE A 313 -25.06 11.62 20.76
CA ILE A 313 -25.89 12.57 21.52
C ILE A 313 -27.07 13.05 20.66
N VAL A 314 -26.79 13.47 19.42
CA VAL A 314 -27.83 13.93 18.49
C VAL A 314 -28.84 12.81 18.24
N SER A 315 -28.41 11.62 17.82
CA SER A 315 -29.29 10.47 17.56
C SER A 315 -30.19 10.14 18.76
N LYS A 316 -29.63 10.10 19.97
CA LYS A 316 -30.38 9.88 21.22
C LYS A 316 -31.51 10.90 21.39
N HIS A 317 -31.19 12.19 21.28
CA HIS A 317 -32.16 13.25 21.51
C HIS A 317 -33.20 13.35 20.39
N LEU A 318 -32.84 13.14 19.12
CA LEU A 318 -33.80 13.13 18.03
C LEU A 318 -34.82 11.98 18.16
N LYS A 319 -34.38 10.79 18.59
CA LYS A 319 -35.27 9.67 18.90
C LYS A 319 -36.23 9.97 20.06
N SER A 320 -35.73 10.59 21.13
CA SER A 320 -36.59 11.01 22.25
C SER A 320 -37.62 12.07 21.84
N LEU A 321 -37.21 13.07 21.06
CA LEU A 321 -38.12 14.08 20.50
C LEU A 321 -39.20 13.45 19.63
N MET A 322 -38.81 12.55 18.71
CA MET A 322 -39.75 11.86 17.83
C MET A 322 -40.76 11.04 18.65
N LYS A 323 -40.29 10.29 19.64
CA LYS A 323 -41.14 9.52 20.55
C LYS A 323 -42.12 10.41 21.33
N ALA A 324 -41.68 11.59 21.78
CA ALA A 324 -42.52 12.54 22.49
C ALA A 324 -43.63 13.14 21.60
N CYS A 325 -43.35 13.33 20.31
CA CYS A 325 -44.34 13.74 19.31
C CYS A 325 -45.33 12.61 18.99
N VAL A 326 -44.83 11.39 18.74
CA VAL A 326 -45.64 10.24 18.26
C VAL A 326 -46.53 9.65 19.35
N ASN A 327 -46.03 9.55 20.59
CA ASN A 327 -46.78 8.95 21.70
C ASN A 327 -47.70 9.94 22.42
N CYS A 328 -47.91 11.12 21.85
CA CYS A 328 -48.76 12.15 22.41
C CYS A 328 -50.25 11.81 22.20
N THR A 329 -51.08 12.10 23.21
CA THR A 329 -52.53 11.88 23.20
C THR A 329 -53.33 13.17 22.95
N GLY A 330 -52.67 14.24 22.50
CA GLY A 330 -53.27 15.54 22.20
C GLY A 330 -54.00 15.54 20.86
N THR A 331 -54.86 16.54 20.63
CA THR A 331 -55.65 16.66 19.41
C THR A 331 -54.95 17.48 18.34
N GLY A 332 -54.97 17.02 17.09
CA GLY A 332 -54.43 17.77 15.95
C GLY A 332 -52.93 18.08 16.09
N ASP A 333 -52.57 19.36 15.94
CA ASP A 333 -51.17 19.80 15.93
C ASP A 333 -50.55 19.99 17.32
N ASP A 334 -51.33 19.82 18.40
CA ASP A 334 -50.88 20.04 19.78
C ASP A 334 -49.71 19.13 20.16
N CYS A 335 -49.63 17.95 19.55
CA CYS A 335 -48.55 16.98 19.79
C CYS A 335 -47.17 17.43 19.28
N PHE A 336 -47.13 18.39 18.37
CA PHE A 336 -45.90 18.91 17.76
C PHE A 336 -45.53 20.31 18.26
N ASP A 337 -46.29 20.85 19.22
CA ASP A 337 -46.07 22.15 19.84
C ASP A 337 -45.49 21.97 21.26
N PRO A 338 -44.22 22.36 21.51
CA PRO A 338 -43.60 22.26 22.84
C PRO A 338 -44.33 23.04 23.93
N ASP A 339 -45.16 24.03 23.61
CA ASP A 339 -45.92 24.74 24.64
C ASP A 339 -47.19 24.00 25.07
N LYS A 340 -47.67 23.07 24.25
CA LYS A 340 -48.87 22.26 24.50
C LYS A 340 -48.59 20.81 24.85
N ASN A 341 -47.43 20.27 24.47
CA ASN A 341 -46.97 18.93 24.81
C ASN A 341 -45.83 18.99 25.85
N PRO A 342 -46.11 18.77 27.15
CA PRO A 342 -45.09 18.86 28.21
C PRO A 342 -43.95 17.85 28.05
N ALA A 343 -44.22 16.67 27.50
CA ALA A 343 -43.19 15.67 27.22
C ALA A 343 -42.25 16.18 26.14
N LEU A 344 -42.78 16.72 25.04
CA LEU A 344 -41.98 17.35 23.99
C LEU A 344 -41.21 18.56 24.53
N LYS A 345 -41.82 19.42 25.36
CA LYS A 345 -41.13 20.55 26.02
C LYS A 345 -39.89 20.09 26.81
N ARG A 346 -40.03 19.01 27.57
CA ARG A 346 -38.95 18.42 28.35
C ARG A 346 -37.83 17.92 27.44
N GLU A 347 -38.16 17.17 26.40
CA GLU A 347 -37.16 16.63 25.47
C GLU A 347 -36.48 17.75 24.66
N VAL A 348 -37.19 18.82 24.29
CA VAL A 348 -36.62 20.02 23.63
C VAL A 348 -35.62 20.71 24.56
N ARG A 349 -35.96 20.90 25.84
CA ARG A 349 -35.02 21.46 26.83
C ARG A 349 -33.79 20.59 27.01
N ALA A 350 -33.98 19.27 27.11
CA ALA A 350 -32.87 18.32 27.23
C ALA A 350 -31.96 18.33 26.00
N ALA A 351 -32.52 18.35 24.79
CA ALA A 351 -31.76 18.43 23.55
C ALA A 351 -30.96 19.73 23.44
N LYS A 352 -31.55 20.88 23.80
CA LYS A 352 -30.85 22.17 23.83
C LYS A 352 -29.72 22.18 24.88
N ALA A 353 -29.98 21.63 26.06
CA ALA A 353 -28.96 21.50 27.11
C ALA A 353 -27.79 20.61 26.67
N ALA A 354 -28.05 19.61 25.82
CA ALA A 354 -27.05 18.74 25.20
C ALA A 354 -26.44 19.31 23.91
N LEU A 355 -26.64 20.60 23.62
CA LEU A 355 -26.09 21.31 22.45
C LEU A 355 -26.53 20.74 21.09
N VAL A 356 -27.68 20.07 21.02
CA VAL A 356 -28.25 19.62 19.73
C VAL A 356 -28.65 20.85 18.91
N PRO A 357 -28.23 20.95 17.63
CA PRO A 357 -28.55 22.10 16.80
C PRO A 357 -30.06 22.33 16.67
N HIS A 358 -30.48 23.59 16.81
CA HIS A 358 -31.88 23.98 16.86
C HIS A 358 -32.66 23.51 15.61
N ASN A 359 -32.06 23.63 14.42
CA ASN A 359 -32.67 23.20 13.17
C ASN A 359 -33.05 21.70 13.15
N TYR A 360 -32.27 20.83 13.79
CA TYR A 360 -32.60 19.40 13.90
C TYR A 360 -33.78 19.16 14.85
N ILE A 361 -33.85 19.89 15.96
CA ILE A 361 -34.99 19.83 16.90
C ILE A 361 -36.28 20.21 16.16
N TYR A 362 -36.26 21.33 15.41
CA TYR A 362 -37.40 21.76 14.60
C TYR A 362 -37.77 20.75 13.50
N ARG A 363 -36.77 20.17 12.83
CA ARG A 363 -36.98 19.18 11.76
C ARG A 363 -37.69 17.93 12.28
N VAL A 364 -37.36 17.42 13.47
CA VAL A 364 -38.06 16.27 14.06
C VAL A 364 -39.54 16.55 14.26
N MET A 365 -39.90 17.73 14.79
CA MET A 365 -41.30 18.11 14.99
C MET A 365 -42.05 18.22 13.65
N GLN A 366 -41.41 18.77 12.62
CA GLN A 366 -41.99 18.85 11.27
C GLN A 366 -42.19 17.48 10.62
N PHE A 367 -41.24 16.55 10.77
CA PHE A 367 -41.40 15.20 10.25
C PHE A 367 -42.45 14.41 11.02
N ALA A 368 -42.51 14.54 12.34
CA ALA A 368 -43.57 13.92 13.13
C ALA A 368 -44.96 14.43 12.69
N ARG A 369 -45.11 15.74 12.40
CA ARG A 369 -46.34 16.34 11.86
C ARG A 369 -46.74 15.76 10.50
N GLN A 370 -45.77 15.35 9.68
CA GLN A 370 -46.00 14.70 8.39
C GLN A 370 -46.30 13.20 8.51
N GLY A 371 -46.37 12.64 9.72
CA GLY A 371 -46.70 11.23 9.97
C GLY A 371 -45.51 10.28 10.04
N TYR A 372 -44.27 10.79 10.02
CA TYR A 372 -43.09 9.95 10.26
C TYR A 372 -43.01 9.56 11.74
N THR A 373 -42.74 8.28 12.01
CA THR A 373 -42.67 7.75 13.39
C THR A 373 -41.25 7.45 13.86
N ASN A 374 -40.29 7.49 12.95
CA ASN A 374 -38.87 7.29 13.22
C ASN A 374 -38.04 8.26 12.38
N LEU A 375 -36.84 8.58 12.86
CA LEU A 375 -35.84 9.33 12.12
C LEU A 375 -34.53 8.55 12.16
N ASP A 376 -34.03 8.21 10.99
CA ASP A 376 -32.69 7.66 10.87
C ASP A 376 -31.66 8.79 10.91
N PHE A 377 -30.68 8.65 11.79
CA PHE A 377 -29.56 9.58 11.94
C PHE A 377 -28.30 8.74 12.10
N PRO A 378 -27.33 8.83 11.17
CA PRO A 378 -26.10 8.06 11.23
C PRO A 378 -25.39 8.24 12.56
N VAL A 379 -25.01 7.11 13.18
CA VAL A 379 -24.21 7.09 14.40
C VAL A 379 -22.84 6.56 14.00
N TYR A 380 -21.82 7.37 14.26
CA TYR A 380 -20.44 6.98 13.98
C TYR A 380 -19.84 6.22 15.16
N ASP A 381 -18.76 5.50 14.88
CA ASP A 381 -17.93 4.81 15.85
C ASP A 381 -16.44 5.13 15.64
N THR A 382 -15.62 4.62 16.54
CA THR A 382 -14.17 4.83 16.59
C THR A 382 -13.39 3.68 15.96
N ASP A 383 -14.05 2.77 15.23
CA ASP A 383 -13.31 1.75 14.47
C ASP A 383 -12.54 2.45 13.34
N TRP A 384 -11.31 2.00 13.09
CA TRP A 384 -10.38 2.70 12.17
C TRP A 384 -10.85 2.69 10.71
N ASP A 385 -11.78 1.80 10.35
CA ASP A 385 -12.43 1.73 9.04
C ASP A 385 -13.80 2.44 9.01
N SER A 386 -14.18 3.13 10.08
CA SER A 386 -15.45 3.83 10.19
C SER A 386 -15.53 5.05 9.28
N GLU A 387 -16.76 5.45 8.95
CA GLU A 387 -17.02 6.65 8.15
C GLU A 387 -16.44 7.92 8.81
N ALA A 388 -16.35 7.97 10.15
CA ALA A 388 -15.76 9.12 10.82
C ALA A 388 -14.27 9.29 10.48
N TYR A 389 -13.49 8.20 10.49
CA TYR A 389 -12.08 8.26 10.09
C TYR A 389 -11.90 8.66 8.62
N LEU A 390 -12.85 8.31 7.74
CA LEU A 390 -12.83 8.75 6.34
C LEU A 390 -13.04 10.26 6.19
N THR A 391 -13.56 10.97 7.19
CA THR A 391 -13.79 12.43 7.11
C THR A 391 -12.62 13.27 7.59
N VAL A 392 -11.67 12.71 8.32
CA VAL A 392 -10.49 13.44 8.84
C VAL A 392 -9.27 13.24 7.95
N ALA A 393 -8.23 14.06 8.14
CA ALA A 393 -7.03 14.03 7.31
C ALA A 393 -5.88 13.23 7.96
N GLY A 394 -4.86 12.93 7.16
CA GLY A 394 -3.62 12.29 7.60
C GLY A 394 -3.73 10.80 7.89
N GLN A 395 -4.83 10.15 7.53
CA GLN A 395 -5.09 8.74 7.86
C GLN A 395 -4.53 7.76 6.80
N ASN A 396 -4.12 8.25 5.63
CA ASN A 396 -3.67 7.45 4.49
C ASN A 396 -2.14 7.51 4.30
N SER A 397 -1.41 8.00 5.29
CA SER A 397 0.05 7.97 5.35
C SER A 397 0.56 7.57 6.73
N ASN A 398 1.71 6.91 6.74
CA ASN A 398 2.60 6.90 7.90
C ASN A 398 3.37 8.22 7.90
N ASN A 399 3.51 8.84 9.07
CA ASN A 399 4.24 10.09 9.23
C ASN A 399 5.48 9.79 10.06
N SER A 400 6.63 10.31 9.65
CA SER A 400 7.86 10.21 10.44
C SER A 400 8.59 11.52 10.44
N ILE A 401 9.22 11.83 11.58
CA ILE A 401 10.16 12.94 11.66
C ILE A 401 11.58 12.41 11.53
N ARG A 402 12.45 13.24 10.96
CA ARG A 402 13.86 12.94 10.86
C ARG A 402 14.69 13.78 11.82
N VAL A 403 15.42 13.10 12.68
CA VAL A 403 16.22 13.72 13.74
C VAL A 403 17.70 13.48 13.51
N SER A 404 18.53 14.51 13.71
CA SER A 404 19.98 14.40 13.68
C SER A 404 20.53 14.20 15.09
N ASP A 405 21.78 13.74 15.18
CA ASP A 405 22.48 13.67 16.46
C ASP A 405 22.63 15.06 17.13
N ASP A 406 22.72 16.14 16.34
CA ASP A 406 22.76 17.52 16.87
C ASP A 406 21.46 17.89 17.60
N PHE A 407 20.31 17.53 17.01
CA PHE A 407 19.02 17.74 17.67
C PHE A 407 18.94 16.95 18.97
N LEU A 408 19.33 15.67 18.95
CA LEU A 408 19.29 14.82 20.15
C LEU A 408 20.23 15.35 21.25
N ARG A 409 21.41 15.85 20.89
CA ARG A 409 22.30 16.56 21.84
C ARG A 409 21.65 17.82 22.41
N ALA A 410 20.96 18.61 21.58
CA ALA A 410 20.23 19.79 22.05
C ALA A 410 19.10 19.41 23.04
N VAL A 411 18.40 18.29 22.80
CA VAL A 411 17.41 17.74 23.73
C VAL A 411 18.03 17.35 25.07
N GLU A 412 19.15 16.62 25.06
CA GLU A 412 19.86 16.21 26.28
C GLU A 412 20.37 17.40 27.09
N GLN A 413 20.77 18.47 26.41
CA GLN A 413 21.31 19.69 27.01
C GLN A 413 20.26 20.75 27.33
N ASP A 414 18.98 20.48 27.07
CA ASP A 414 17.86 21.43 27.25
C ASP A 414 18.13 22.78 26.56
N SER A 415 18.63 22.71 25.32
CA SER A 415 19.05 23.87 24.53
C SER A 415 18.00 24.27 23.49
N ASP A 416 18.21 25.44 22.91
CA ASP A 416 17.39 25.96 21.81
C ASP A 416 17.65 25.21 20.49
N TRP A 417 16.64 25.19 19.63
CA TRP A 417 16.64 24.60 18.30
C TRP A 417 15.99 25.55 17.29
N ASP A 418 16.66 25.79 16.18
CA ASP A 418 16.20 26.71 15.15
C ASP A 418 15.40 25.98 14.06
N LEU A 419 14.25 26.56 13.70
CA LEU A 419 13.46 26.16 12.54
C LEU A 419 13.85 27.02 11.33
N ILE A 420 14.28 26.38 10.25
CA ILE A 420 15.01 27.03 9.15
C ILE A 420 14.15 27.17 7.90
N GLY A 421 13.99 28.39 7.40
CA GLY A 421 13.22 28.71 6.20
C GLY A 421 13.85 28.12 4.93
N ARG A 422 13.06 27.47 4.09
CA ARG A 422 13.61 26.71 2.94
C ARG A 422 13.96 27.60 1.74
N LYS A 423 13.42 28.82 1.65
CA LYS A 423 13.77 29.74 0.55
C LYS A 423 15.04 30.56 0.81
N LYS A 424 15.22 31.06 2.04
CA LYS A 424 16.32 31.98 2.37
C LYS A 424 17.37 31.37 3.30
N GLY A 425 17.08 30.24 3.95
CA GLY A 425 17.95 29.64 4.96
C GLY A 425 18.02 30.45 6.27
N ASP A 426 17.10 31.40 6.47
CA ASP A 426 17.00 32.19 7.70
C ASP A 426 16.25 31.43 8.80
N VAL A 427 16.54 31.77 10.05
CA VAL A 427 15.79 31.24 11.20
C VAL A 427 14.39 31.86 11.21
N ILE A 428 13.38 31.02 11.06
CA ILE A 428 11.97 31.42 11.10
C ILE A 428 11.47 31.50 12.54
N LYS A 429 11.91 30.56 13.38
CA LYS A 429 11.52 30.46 14.79
C LYS A 429 12.57 29.66 15.55
N THR A 430 12.90 30.07 16.76
CA THR A 430 13.71 29.29 17.71
C THR A 430 12.79 28.72 18.79
N ILE A 431 12.97 27.45 19.13
CA ILE A 431 12.16 26.71 20.12
C ILE A 431 13.05 25.91 21.06
N ASN A 432 12.54 25.52 22.22
CA ASN A 432 13.27 24.61 23.10
C ASN A 432 13.24 23.18 22.53
N ALA A 433 14.41 22.56 22.36
CA ALA A 433 14.54 21.23 21.74
C ALA A 433 13.83 20.15 22.56
N LYS A 434 13.93 20.22 23.89
CA LYS A 434 13.35 19.25 24.81
C LYS A 434 11.83 19.31 24.82
N GLU A 435 11.24 20.52 24.82
CA GLU A 435 9.79 20.69 24.69
C GLU A 435 9.26 20.12 23.36
N LEU A 436 9.99 20.35 22.26
CA LEU A 436 9.64 19.74 20.98
C LEU A 436 9.68 18.21 21.06
N TRP A 437 10.72 17.64 21.66
CA TRP A 437 10.85 16.19 21.84
C TRP A 437 9.73 15.60 22.71
N GLU A 438 9.36 16.26 23.80
CA GLU A 438 8.20 15.87 24.62
C GLU A 438 6.90 15.90 23.81
N SER A 439 6.73 16.88 22.90
CA SER A 439 5.56 16.92 22.01
C SER A 439 5.51 15.74 21.04
N VAL A 440 6.67 15.29 20.56
CA VAL A 440 6.80 14.08 19.73
C VAL A 440 6.42 12.84 20.53
N GLY A 441 6.95 12.70 21.74
CA GLY A 441 6.62 11.59 22.64
C GLY A 441 5.13 11.53 22.96
N TYR A 442 4.51 12.68 23.25
CA TYR A 442 3.08 12.79 23.47
C TYR A 442 2.28 12.38 22.22
N ALA A 443 2.65 12.87 21.03
CA ALA A 443 1.96 12.52 19.80
C ALA A 443 2.05 11.03 19.48
N ALA A 444 3.23 10.44 19.59
CA ALA A 444 3.45 9.00 19.40
C ALA A 444 2.65 8.16 20.41
N TRP A 445 2.55 8.58 21.67
CA TRP A 445 1.69 7.92 22.65
C TRP A 445 0.20 8.07 22.34
N ALA A 446 -0.22 9.25 21.88
CA ALA A 446 -1.62 9.56 21.65
C ALA A 446 -2.18 8.88 20.39
N CYS A 447 -1.42 8.86 19.29
CA CYS A 447 -1.91 8.40 17.97
C CYS A 447 -0.92 7.52 17.18
N ALA A 448 0.15 7.00 17.81
CA ALA A 448 1.19 6.17 17.19
C ALA A 448 2.04 6.85 16.09
N ASP A 449 1.90 8.17 15.91
CA ASP A 449 2.64 8.98 14.95
C ASP A 449 3.07 10.33 15.56
N PRO A 450 4.15 10.96 15.08
CA PRO A 450 5.03 10.47 14.02
C PRO A 450 6.02 9.40 14.53
N GLY A 451 6.44 8.50 13.62
CA GLY A 451 7.61 7.65 13.83
C GLY A 451 8.91 8.47 13.81
N ILE A 452 10.02 7.83 14.21
CA ILE A 452 11.35 8.47 14.27
C ILE A 452 12.29 7.82 13.25
N GLN A 453 13.01 8.65 12.51
CA GLN A 453 14.12 8.23 11.65
C GLN A 453 15.40 9.00 12.04
N TYR A 454 16.45 8.27 12.38
CA TYR A 454 17.72 8.85 12.81
C TYR A 454 18.58 9.21 11.59
N HIS A 455 18.51 10.47 11.15
CA HIS A 455 19.16 10.97 9.94
C HIS A 455 20.65 10.65 9.90
N THR A 456 21.35 10.95 11.00
CA THR A 456 22.80 10.78 11.12
C THR A 456 23.17 9.30 11.03
N THR A 457 22.59 8.45 11.87
CA THR A 457 22.85 6.99 11.82
C THR A 457 22.53 6.38 10.45
N ILE A 458 21.42 6.76 9.81
CA ILE A 458 21.08 6.22 8.47
C ILE A 458 22.17 6.55 7.45
N ASN A 459 22.70 7.79 7.48
CA ASN A 459 23.72 8.21 6.53
C ASN A 459 25.14 7.71 6.90
N ASP A 460 25.44 7.48 8.18
CA ASP A 460 26.72 6.88 8.61
C ASP A 460 26.91 5.46 8.05
N TRP A 461 25.82 4.72 7.87
CA TRP A 461 25.81 3.37 7.28
C TRP A 461 25.53 3.38 5.76
N HIS A 462 25.53 4.56 5.12
CA HIS A 462 25.25 4.65 3.71
C HIS A 462 26.36 4.02 2.87
N THR A 463 25.99 3.07 2.01
CA THR A 463 26.91 2.36 1.12
C THR A 463 27.25 3.12 -0.18
N CYS A 464 26.58 4.24 -0.46
CA CYS A 464 26.78 5.04 -1.70
C CYS A 464 26.79 6.56 -1.46
N PRO A 465 27.53 7.10 -0.47
CA PRO A 465 27.42 8.50 -0.05
C PRO A 465 27.76 9.53 -1.14
N GLU A 466 28.63 9.17 -2.09
CA GLU A 466 28.98 10.03 -3.23
C GLU A 466 27.81 10.30 -4.19
N ALA A 467 26.75 9.48 -4.11
CA ALA A 467 25.54 9.66 -4.92
C ALA A 467 24.52 10.62 -4.30
N GLY A 468 24.77 11.09 -3.07
CA GLY A 468 23.88 11.95 -2.31
C GLY A 468 23.42 11.32 -0.99
N PRO A 469 22.76 12.11 -0.13
CA PRO A 469 22.25 11.60 1.14
C PRO A 469 21.02 10.70 0.94
N ILE A 470 20.82 9.77 1.85
CA ILE A 470 19.54 9.09 2.02
C ILE A 470 18.62 10.10 2.70
N ASN A 471 17.52 10.52 2.06
CA ASN A 471 16.61 11.56 2.58
C ASN A 471 15.33 11.01 3.20
N ALA A 472 14.82 9.88 2.72
CA ALA A 472 13.57 9.30 3.18
C ALA A 472 13.66 7.77 3.27
N SER A 473 12.51 7.14 3.48
CA SER A 473 12.34 5.68 3.44
C SER A 473 11.07 5.32 2.67
N ASN A 474 10.84 4.03 2.45
CA ASN A 474 9.54 3.52 2.04
C ASN A 474 8.50 3.55 3.21
N PRO A 475 7.22 3.17 2.97
CA PRO A 475 6.14 3.17 3.99
C PRO A 475 6.44 2.51 5.33
N CYS A 476 7.24 1.43 5.37
CA CYS A 476 7.48 0.68 6.59
C CYS A 476 8.89 0.92 7.19
N SER A 477 9.65 1.88 6.65
CA SER A 477 11.00 2.29 7.12
C SER A 477 12.08 1.20 7.09
N GLU A 478 11.90 0.13 6.31
CA GLU A 478 12.86 -0.97 6.14
C GLU A 478 13.79 -0.78 4.93
N TYR A 479 13.41 0.07 3.97
CA TYR A 479 14.23 0.42 2.82
C TYR A 479 14.76 1.85 2.99
N MET A 480 16.07 1.95 3.23
CA MET A 480 16.83 3.19 3.42
C MET A 480 17.87 3.29 2.31
N PHE A 481 17.59 4.09 1.29
CA PHE A 481 18.49 4.29 0.16
C PHE A 481 18.22 5.65 -0.51
N LEU A 482 18.94 5.94 -1.59
CA LEU A 482 18.83 7.19 -2.34
C LEU A 482 17.39 7.46 -2.81
N ASP A 483 17.05 8.73 -2.93
CA ASP A 483 15.80 9.15 -3.56
C ASP A 483 15.71 8.65 -5.01
N ASP A 484 14.48 8.51 -5.49
CA ASP A 484 14.16 8.00 -6.82
C ASP A 484 14.76 6.62 -7.10
N THR A 485 14.60 5.71 -6.13
CA THR A 485 14.98 4.30 -6.25
C THR A 485 13.85 3.40 -5.74
N ALA A 486 13.92 2.12 -6.12
CA ALA A 486 12.92 1.13 -5.73
C ALA A 486 13.58 -0.16 -5.25
N CYS A 487 12.93 -0.81 -4.28
CA CYS A 487 13.34 -2.08 -3.74
C CYS A 487 12.25 -3.14 -3.92
N ASN A 488 12.67 -4.32 -4.35
CA ASN A 488 11.88 -5.52 -4.38
C ASN A 488 12.35 -6.45 -3.26
N LEU A 489 11.36 -7.06 -2.61
CA LEU A 489 11.56 -7.81 -1.38
C LEU A 489 11.15 -9.27 -1.53
N ALA A 490 11.82 -10.12 -0.76
CA ALA A 490 11.38 -11.47 -0.45
C ALA A 490 11.65 -11.80 1.02
N SER A 491 10.82 -12.64 1.62
CA SER A 491 10.99 -13.10 2.99
C SER A 491 11.16 -14.61 3.03
N ILE A 492 12.23 -15.10 3.65
CA ILE A 492 12.50 -16.52 3.82
C ILE A 492 11.86 -16.97 5.13
N ASN A 493 10.99 -17.97 5.04
CA ASN A 493 10.40 -18.59 6.22
C ASN A 493 11.47 -19.45 6.91
N LEU A 494 11.88 -19.11 8.12
CA LEU A 494 12.94 -19.83 8.84
C LEU A 494 12.49 -21.20 9.37
N LEU A 495 11.18 -21.42 9.58
CA LEU A 495 10.65 -22.63 10.22
C LEU A 495 10.92 -23.94 9.44
N PRO A 496 10.78 -23.99 8.09
CA PRO A 496 11.15 -25.16 7.30
C PRO A 496 12.61 -25.60 7.39
N TYR A 497 13.50 -24.74 7.87
CA TYR A 497 14.93 -25.04 8.05
C TYR A 497 15.26 -25.47 9.48
N ARG A 498 14.28 -25.51 10.39
CA ARG A 498 14.46 -26.06 11.73
C ARG A 498 14.23 -27.56 11.73
N ASN A 499 15.29 -28.32 12.00
CA ASN A 499 15.22 -29.77 12.14
C ASN A 499 14.47 -30.19 13.41
N SER A 500 14.00 -31.45 13.46
CA SER A 500 13.29 -32.01 14.63
C SER A 500 14.14 -32.01 15.90
N ASN A 501 15.47 -32.11 15.77
CA ASN A 501 16.43 -32.00 16.88
C ASN A 501 16.75 -30.54 17.27
N SER A 502 15.98 -29.55 16.77
CA SER A 502 16.19 -28.11 16.98
C SER A 502 17.49 -27.52 16.41
N THR A 503 18.23 -28.26 15.57
CA THR A 503 19.32 -27.67 14.78
C THR A 503 18.80 -26.94 13.55
N PHE A 504 19.61 -26.05 12.97
CA PHE A 504 19.27 -25.28 11.78
C PHE A 504 19.95 -25.85 10.52
N ASP A 505 19.16 -26.16 9.49
CA ASP A 505 19.63 -26.60 8.18
C ASP A 505 20.16 -25.41 7.37
N THR A 506 21.40 -25.04 7.68
CA THR A 506 22.11 -23.91 7.06
C THR A 506 22.27 -24.11 5.56
N LYS A 507 22.55 -25.35 5.10
CA LYS A 507 22.79 -25.63 3.67
C LYS A 507 21.54 -25.35 2.83
N SER A 508 20.39 -25.84 3.27
CA SER A 508 19.14 -25.60 2.55
C SER A 508 18.72 -24.13 2.62
N PHE A 509 18.99 -23.45 3.73
CA PHE A 509 18.73 -22.01 3.86
C PHE A 509 19.59 -21.18 2.91
N GLU A 510 20.90 -21.43 2.86
CA GLU A 510 21.84 -20.76 1.93
C GLU A 510 21.44 -20.97 0.47
N HIS A 511 21.00 -22.18 0.11
CA HIS A 511 20.49 -22.47 -1.23
C HIS A 511 19.27 -21.61 -1.58
N THR A 512 18.30 -21.51 -0.67
CA THR A 512 17.14 -20.62 -0.85
C THR A 512 17.57 -19.16 -0.97
N ALA A 513 18.42 -18.66 -0.07
CA ALA A 513 18.88 -17.28 -0.11
C ALA A 513 19.61 -16.95 -1.43
N ARG A 514 20.43 -17.86 -1.95
CA ARG A 514 21.13 -17.71 -3.23
C ARG A 514 20.15 -17.59 -4.40
N LEU A 515 19.20 -18.52 -4.52
CA LEU A 515 18.24 -18.49 -5.63
C LEU A 515 17.32 -17.27 -5.55
N TRP A 516 16.93 -16.85 -4.35
CA TRP A 516 16.07 -15.67 -4.19
C TRP A 516 16.80 -14.35 -4.39
N THR A 517 18.11 -14.29 -4.13
CA THR A 517 18.94 -13.17 -4.58
C THR A 517 18.89 -13.03 -6.10
N MET A 518 18.99 -14.15 -6.84
CA MET A 518 18.84 -14.14 -8.30
C MET A 518 17.44 -13.70 -8.74
N VAL A 519 16.39 -14.18 -8.07
CA VAL A 519 15.00 -13.75 -8.37
C VAL A 519 14.84 -12.25 -8.22
N LEU A 520 15.35 -11.66 -7.13
CA LEU A 520 15.24 -10.22 -6.91
C LEU A 520 16.03 -9.44 -7.96
N GLU A 521 17.24 -9.90 -8.29
CA GLU A 521 18.09 -9.24 -9.28
C GLU A 521 17.49 -9.29 -10.71
N ILE A 522 16.95 -10.45 -11.12
CA ILE A 522 16.20 -10.58 -12.37
C ILE A 522 14.96 -9.67 -12.37
N SER A 523 14.33 -9.52 -11.21
CA SER A 523 13.14 -8.67 -11.10
C SER A 523 13.44 -7.18 -11.29
N VAL A 524 14.65 -6.71 -10.97
CA VAL A 524 15.11 -5.36 -11.34
C VAL A 524 15.17 -5.22 -12.86
N MET A 525 15.75 -6.22 -13.53
CA MET A 525 15.95 -6.23 -14.99
C MET A 525 14.64 -6.22 -15.79
N MET A 526 13.62 -6.93 -15.33
CA MET A 526 12.34 -7.03 -16.05
C MET A 526 11.35 -5.90 -15.73
N ALA A 527 11.63 -5.06 -14.73
CA ALA A 527 10.65 -4.12 -14.18
C ALA A 527 10.46 -2.85 -15.02
N GLN A 528 9.29 -2.22 -14.84
CA GLN A 528 9.03 -0.83 -15.20
C GLN A 528 8.68 0.02 -13.97
N PHE A 529 8.88 1.33 -14.08
CA PHE A 529 8.87 2.31 -12.99
C PHE A 529 8.10 3.58 -13.38
N PRO A 530 7.54 4.35 -12.43
CA PRO A 530 6.57 5.41 -12.73
C PRO A 530 7.20 6.73 -13.23
N SER A 531 8.53 6.84 -13.23
CA SER A 531 9.31 7.98 -13.71
C SER A 531 10.64 7.55 -14.33
N LYS A 532 11.27 8.47 -15.07
CA LYS A 532 12.58 8.28 -15.69
C LYS A 532 13.69 8.12 -14.63
N SER A 533 13.68 8.97 -13.61
CA SER A 533 14.67 8.96 -12.53
C SER A 533 14.66 7.62 -11.79
N ILE A 534 13.47 7.12 -11.43
CA ILE A 534 13.34 5.84 -10.73
C ILE A 534 13.79 4.66 -11.60
N ALA A 535 13.45 4.67 -12.89
CA ALA A 535 13.90 3.63 -13.80
C ALA A 535 15.43 3.57 -13.89
N LEU A 536 16.08 4.74 -14.01
CA LEU A 536 17.54 4.82 -14.10
C LEU A 536 18.22 4.50 -12.76
N GLY A 537 17.74 5.08 -11.66
CA GLY A 537 18.28 4.84 -10.32
C GLY A 537 18.19 3.37 -9.92
N SER A 538 17.02 2.76 -10.12
CA SER A 538 16.83 1.33 -9.81
C SER A 538 17.69 0.43 -10.69
N PHE A 539 17.88 0.77 -11.97
CA PHE A 539 18.76 0.01 -12.87
C PHE A 539 20.25 0.12 -12.49
N ASN A 540 20.71 1.31 -12.08
CA ASN A 540 22.10 1.57 -11.75
C ASN A 540 22.50 0.97 -10.40
N TYR A 541 21.64 1.09 -9.38
CA TYR A 541 21.97 0.69 -8.01
C TYR A 541 21.48 -0.71 -7.63
N ARG A 542 20.45 -1.23 -8.31
CA ARG A 542 20.03 -2.64 -8.22
C ARG A 542 19.78 -3.12 -6.79
N THR A 543 19.11 -2.29 -6.00
CA THR A 543 18.85 -2.56 -4.58
C THR A 543 17.89 -3.72 -4.37
N LEU A 544 18.26 -4.66 -3.50
CA LEU A 544 17.50 -5.87 -3.19
C LEU A 544 17.19 -5.92 -1.69
N GLY A 545 16.06 -6.53 -1.30
CA GLY A 545 15.75 -6.77 0.11
C GLY A 545 15.34 -8.23 0.37
N ILE A 546 16.20 -8.98 1.07
CA ILE A 546 15.87 -10.31 1.57
C ILE A 546 15.75 -10.23 3.08
N GLY A 547 14.64 -10.68 3.63
CA GLY A 547 14.37 -10.71 5.07
C GLY A 547 13.84 -12.05 5.57
#